data_AF-A0A2N3C3P4-F1
#
_entry.id   AF-A0A2N3C3P4-F1
#
_cell.length_a   1.000
_cell.length_b   1.000
_cell.length_c   1.000
_cell.angle_alpha   90.00
_cell.angle_beta   90.00
_cell.angle_gamma   90.00
#
_symmetry.space_group_name_H-M   'P 1'
#
loop_
_entity.id
_entity.type
_entity.pdbx_description
1 polymer ?
#
loop_
_entity_poly.entity_id
_entity_poly.type
_entity_poly.pdbx_seq_one_letter_code
_entity_poly.pdbx_strand_id
1 'polypeptide(L)'
;MFTISRSIEKSFEIWPGKLSFAAAGDGSREALDAAMDIARDLSRAVLADAELLAKGAANALPRGRAGRIAVETVNLFRELLPSLELPPVLAALPGAVCDAVLDGMLDAARRNGGVGFIAVSLGEVLALHQEPGVAAGVDGSVRPVLGEFVSALGAGIHGGAALGGNRSCVPTCGALDIVAVQSKSAAAAGLAAAIVADAAADTIAVPRGATPRDRLFAMAWRERSVTASVGPVEPESIWQVLSASVRQATALRDKRLLRAAALGFKGRGRTVGPVDGDRLLRFGVSEWR
;
A
#
# COMPACT_ATOMS: atom_id res chain seq x y z
N MET A 1 15.14 27.32 -1.70
CA MET A 1 15.97 26.82 -2.83
C MET A 1 16.07 25.32 -2.63
N PHE A 2 15.41 24.51 -3.46
CA PHE A 2 15.39 23.06 -3.30
C PHE A 2 16.52 22.45 -4.13
N THR A 3 17.40 21.67 -3.50
CA THR A 3 18.43 20.92 -4.21
C THR A 3 17.76 19.73 -4.90
N ILE A 4 17.64 19.77 -6.23
CA ILE A 4 17.09 18.66 -7.01
C ILE A 4 18.20 17.63 -7.15
N SER A 5 18.34 16.75 -6.17
CA SER A 5 19.20 15.58 -6.29
C SER A 5 18.49 14.52 -7.13
N ARG A 6 19.06 14.20 -8.30
CA ARG A 6 18.51 13.17 -9.20
C ARG A 6 18.58 11.82 -8.50
N SER A 7 17.45 11.14 -8.37
CA SER A 7 17.41 9.79 -7.81
C SER A 7 18.09 8.78 -8.74
N ILE A 8 18.75 7.78 -8.14
CA ILE A 8 19.24 6.60 -8.83
C ILE A 8 18.23 5.47 -8.60
N GLU A 9 17.90 4.73 -9.65
CA GLU A 9 16.90 3.65 -9.61
C GLU A 9 17.52 2.29 -9.94
N LYS A 10 17.06 1.25 -9.23
CA LYS A 10 17.32 -0.16 -9.54
C LYS A 10 16.04 -0.98 -9.36
N SER A 11 16.02 -2.19 -9.92
CA SER A 11 14.89 -3.09 -9.77
C SER A 11 15.29 -4.56 -9.70
N PHE A 12 14.42 -5.37 -9.09
CA PHE A 12 14.59 -6.80 -8.87
C PHE A 12 13.23 -7.51 -8.99
N GLU A 13 13.18 -8.69 -9.61
CA GLU A 13 11.95 -9.48 -9.71
C GLU A 13 11.77 -10.36 -8.46
N ILE A 14 10.63 -10.18 -7.78
CA ILE A 14 10.28 -10.92 -6.55
C ILE A 14 8.76 -10.98 -6.41
N TRP A 15 8.22 -12.09 -5.96
CA TRP A 15 6.77 -12.20 -5.80
C TRP A 15 6.18 -11.01 -4.97
N PRO A 16 5.07 -10.38 -5.40
CA PRO A 16 4.23 -10.71 -6.57
C PRO A 16 4.59 -10.00 -7.89
N GLY A 17 5.75 -9.34 -8.01
CA GLY A 17 6.13 -8.68 -9.26
C GLY A 17 7.50 -7.98 -9.23
N LYS A 18 7.54 -6.75 -9.75
CA LYS A 18 8.79 -5.98 -9.81
C LYS A 18 8.95 -5.14 -8.54
N LEU A 19 10.01 -5.41 -7.79
CA LEU A 19 10.47 -4.57 -6.68
C LEU A 19 11.40 -3.50 -7.25
N SER A 20 11.10 -2.24 -6.99
CA SER A 20 11.89 -1.10 -7.46
C SER A 20 12.38 -0.28 -6.28
N PHE A 21 13.59 0.24 -6.40
CA PHE A 21 14.26 1.03 -5.38
C PHE A 21 14.73 2.34 -5.99
N ALA A 22 14.54 3.44 -5.28
CA ALA A 22 15.08 4.73 -5.63
C ALA A 22 15.74 5.35 -4.40
N ALA A 23 16.90 5.99 -4.57
CA ALA A 23 17.57 6.72 -3.50
C ALA A 23 18.21 8.01 -4.02
N ALA A 24 18.30 9.03 -3.17
CA ALA A 24 19.03 10.27 -3.45
C ALA A 24 19.79 10.75 -2.20
N GLY A 25 21.00 11.25 -2.40
CA GLY A 25 21.95 11.66 -1.35
C GLY A 25 23.29 10.93 -1.45
N ASP A 26 24.22 11.27 -0.57
CA ASP A 26 25.61 10.79 -0.62
C ASP A 26 25.71 9.27 -0.44
N GLY A 27 24.93 8.69 0.48
CA GLY A 27 24.87 7.24 0.72
C GLY A 27 23.92 6.47 -0.20
N SER A 28 23.47 7.07 -1.31
CA SER A 28 22.46 6.47 -2.21
C SER A 28 22.96 5.21 -2.90
N ARG A 29 24.25 5.14 -3.25
CA ARG A 29 24.83 3.98 -3.93
C ARG A 29 24.86 2.77 -3.01
N GLU A 30 25.35 2.94 -1.79
CA GLU A 30 25.43 1.89 -0.78
C GLU A 30 24.04 1.43 -0.34
N ALA A 31 23.08 2.35 -0.25
CA ALA A 31 21.68 2.02 -0.03
C ALA A 31 21.14 1.10 -1.14
N LEU A 32 21.39 1.43 -2.41
CA LEU A 32 20.92 0.62 -3.55
C LEU A 32 21.62 -0.74 -3.67
N ASP A 33 22.90 -0.83 -3.29
CA ASP A 33 23.61 -2.11 -3.24
C ASP A 33 23.05 -3.00 -2.11
N ALA A 34 22.84 -2.43 -0.91
CA ALA A 34 22.18 -3.14 0.18
C ALA A 34 20.75 -3.58 -0.19
N ALA A 35 20.00 -2.77 -0.93
CA ALA A 35 18.67 -3.12 -1.41
C ALA A 35 18.70 -4.40 -2.27
N MET A 36 19.66 -4.49 -3.19
CA MET A 36 19.81 -5.64 -4.09
C MET A 36 20.18 -6.91 -3.32
N ASP A 37 21.06 -6.81 -2.33
CA ASP A 37 21.45 -7.96 -1.50
C ASP A 37 20.28 -8.45 -0.64
N ILE A 38 19.56 -7.54 0.01
CA ILE A 38 18.38 -7.88 0.81
C ILE A 38 17.27 -8.45 -0.08
N ALA A 39 17.02 -7.88 -1.25
CA ALA A 39 16.03 -8.40 -2.19
C ALA A 39 16.36 -9.83 -2.63
N ARG A 40 17.64 -10.12 -2.89
CA ARG A 40 18.12 -11.46 -3.22
C ARG A 40 17.86 -12.44 -2.07
N ASP A 41 18.20 -12.05 -0.84
CA ASP A 41 17.99 -12.87 0.36
C ASP A 41 16.51 -13.12 0.65
N LEU A 42 15.66 -12.11 0.45
CA LEU A 42 14.22 -12.22 0.65
C LEU A 42 13.52 -13.08 -0.41
N SER A 43 14.02 -13.11 -1.65
CA SER A 43 13.33 -13.71 -2.81
C SER A 43 12.76 -15.11 -2.56
N ARG A 44 13.56 -16.01 -1.98
CA ARG A 44 13.13 -17.39 -1.68
C ARG A 44 12.21 -17.46 -0.47
N ALA A 45 12.51 -16.71 0.58
CA ALA A 45 11.74 -16.72 1.81
C ALA A 45 10.33 -16.15 1.62
N VAL A 46 10.20 -15.07 0.83
CA VAL A 46 8.94 -14.40 0.54
C VAL A 46 7.97 -15.33 -0.18
N LEU A 47 8.44 -16.11 -1.17
CA LEU A 47 7.57 -17.05 -1.87
C LEU A 47 7.06 -18.17 -0.92
N ALA A 48 7.95 -18.73 -0.11
CA ALA A 48 7.59 -19.77 0.86
C ALA A 48 6.61 -19.24 1.94
N ASP A 49 6.86 -18.02 2.43
CA ASP A 49 5.96 -17.34 3.38
C ASP A 49 4.61 -17.04 2.71
N ALA A 50 4.60 -16.55 1.46
CA ALA A 50 3.38 -16.28 0.71
C ALA A 50 2.53 -17.55 0.51
N GLU A 51 3.14 -18.68 0.16
CA GLU A 51 2.47 -19.98 0.06
C GLU A 51 1.88 -20.44 1.39
N LEU A 52 2.61 -20.25 2.49
CA LEU A 52 2.14 -20.59 3.83
C LEU A 52 0.94 -19.72 4.23
N LEU A 53 1.05 -18.41 4.04
CA LEU A 53 0.03 -17.43 4.39
C LEU A 53 -1.23 -17.59 3.52
N ALA A 54 -1.06 -17.92 2.24
CA ALA A 54 -2.16 -18.11 1.31
C ALA A 54 -3.02 -19.35 1.63
N LYS A 55 -2.49 -20.33 2.38
CA LYS A 55 -3.26 -21.48 2.87
C LYS A 55 -4.16 -21.15 4.06
N GLY A 56 -4.06 -19.94 4.63
CA GLY A 56 -4.95 -19.48 5.70
C GLY A 56 -4.76 -20.20 7.04
N ALA A 57 -3.59 -20.78 7.31
CA ALA A 57 -3.33 -21.43 8.59
C ALA A 57 -3.45 -20.39 9.72
N ALA A 58 -4.37 -20.62 10.67
CA ALA A 58 -4.71 -19.69 11.75
C ALA A 58 -3.49 -19.23 12.59
N ASN A 59 -2.42 -20.04 12.61
CA ASN A 59 -1.16 -19.77 13.30
C ASN A 59 0.05 -19.95 12.37
N ALA A 60 -0.05 -19.44 11.14
CA ALA A 60 1.10 -19.44 10.23
C ALA A 60 2.31 -18.76 10.89
N LEU A 61 3.43 -19.49 10.99
CA LEU A 61 4.71 -19.00 11.48
C LEU A 61 5.68 -18.85 10.31
N PRO A 62 5.60 -17.72 9.56
CA PRO A 62 6.54 -17.45 8.49
C PRO A 62 7.96 -17.36 9.05
N ARG A 63 8.92 -17.86 8.27
CA ARG A 63 10.34 -17.86 8.66
C ARG A 63 11.06 -16.62 8.15
N GLY A 64 10.61 -16.08 7.03
CA GLY A 64 11.18 -14.88 6.44
C GLY A 64 10.88 -13.63 7.27
N ARG A 65 11.75 -12.63 7.14
CA ARG A 65 11.57 -11.33 7.79
C ARG A 65 10.28 -10.65 7.35
N ALA A 66 10.01 -10.60 6.05
CA ALA A 66 8.81 -9.97 5.50
C ALA A 66 7.51 -10.69 5.95
N GLY A 67 7.50 -12.03 5.97
CA GLY A 67 6.34 -12.77 6.47
C GLY A 67 6.03 -12.47 7.93
N ARG A 68 7.06 -12.40 8.80
CA ARG A 68 6.88 -12.02 10.23
C ARG A 68 6.30 -10.62 10.39
N ILE A 69 6.84 -9.63 9.67
CA ILE A 69 6.31 -8.26 9.66
C ILE A 69 4.84 -8.23 9.22
N ALA A 70 4.47 -9.01 8.19
CA ALA A 70 3.09 -9.08 7.72
C ALA A 70 2.14 -9.66 8.79
N VAL A 71 2.53 -10.75 9.45
CA VAL A 71 1.75 -11.36 10.55
C VAL A 71 1.63 -10.43 11.74
N GLU A 72 2.73 -9.79 12.17
CA GLU A 72 2.74 -8.81 13.26
C GLU A 72 1.81 -7.63 12.95
N THR A 73 1.84 -7.13 11.71
CA THR A 73 0.96 -6.06 11.24
C THR A 73 -0.51 -6.46 11.35
N VAL A 74 -0.87 -7.65 10.88
CA VAL A 74 -2.27 -8.12 10.95
C VAL A 74 -2.71 -8.36 12.39
N ASN A 75 -1.83 -8.89 13.24
CA ASN A 75 -2.14 -9.10 14.66
C ASN A 75 -2.42 -7.77 15.36
N LEU A 76 -1.62 -6.73 15.09
CA LEU A 76 -1.88 -5.38 15.59
C LEU A 76 -3.25 -4.85 15.16
N PHE A 77 -3.64 -5.06 13.89
CA PHE A 77 -4.97 -4.67 13.42
C PHE A 77 -6.06 -5.47 14.12
N ARG A 78 -5.88 -6.78 14.33
CA ARG A 78 -6.84 -7.64 15.01
C ARG A 78 -7.05 -7.24 16.47
N GLU A 79 -5.98 -6.88 17.18
CA GLU A 79 -6.04 -6.38 18.55
C GLU A 79 -6.81 -5.06 18.64
N LEU A 80 -6.57 -4.14 17.69
CA LEU A 80 -7.22 -2.83 17.70
C LEU A 80 -8.62 -2.84 17.08
N LEU A 81 -8.98 -3.86 16.29
CA LEU A 81 -10.25 -3.99 15.56
C LEU A 81 -10.82 -5.42 15.69
N PRO A 82 -11.17 -5.89 16.90
CA PRO A 82 -11.51 -7.29 17.14
C PRO A 82 -12.78 -7.75 16.42
N SER A 83 -13.70 -6.83 16.12
CA SER A 83 -14.98 -7.13 15.44
C SER A 83 -14.93 -6.99 13.92
N LEU A 84 -13.78 -6.58 13.36
CA LEU A 84 -13.63 -6.38 11.93
C LEU A 84 -13.12 -7.65 11.26
N GLU A 85 -13.78 -8.07 10.18
CA GLU A 85 -13.23 -9.12 9.34
C GLU A 85 -12.05 -8.56 8.53
N LEU A 86 -10.83 -8.98 8.89
CA LEU A 86 -9.62 -8.50 8.23
C LEU A 86 -9.39 -9.21 6.89
N PRO A 87 -8.81 -8.54 5.89
CA PRO A 87 -8.23 -9.18 4.71
C PRO A 87 -7.23 -10.29 5.08
N PRO A 88 -7.02 -11.29 4.20
CA PRO A 88 -5.95 -12.26 4.36
C PRO A 88 -4.60 -11.59 4.61
N VAL A 89 -3.75 -12.22 5.44
CA VAL A 89 -2.43 -11.68 5.80
C VAL A 89 -1.57 -11.34 4.58
N LEU A 90 -1.80 -12.06 3.49
CA LEU A 90 -1.14 -11.85 2.21
C LEU A 90 -1.31 -10.42 1.65
N ALA A 91 -2.36 -9.68 2.05
CA ALA A 91 -2.53 -8.26 1.71
C ALA A 91 -1.41 -7.36 2.26
N ALA A 92 -0.83 -7.70 3.41
CA ALA A 92 0.24 -6.94 4.06
C ALA A 92 1.64 -7.30 3.52
N LEU A 93 1.79 -8.47 2.88
CA LEU A 93 3.11 -9.03 2.56
C LEU A 93 3.92 -8.17 1.56
N PRO A 94 3.35 -7.63 0.47
CA PRO A 94 4.12 -6.75 -0.43
C PRO A 94 4.68 -5.52 0.27
N GLY A 95 3.91 -4.94 1.18
CA GLY A 95 4.36 -3.82 2.01
C GLY A 95 5.44 -4.22 3.00
N ALA A 96 5.32 -5.40 3.61
CA ALA A 96 6.32 -5.93 4.52
C ALA A 96 7.68 -6.20 3.84
N VAL A 97 7.67 -6.58 2.55
CA VAL A 97 8.90 -6.66 1.74
C VAL A 97 9.51 -5.27 1.56
N CYS A 98 8.69 -4.27 1.23
CA CYS A 98 9.17 -2.89 1.08
C CYS A 98 9.77 -2.35 2.38
N ASP A 99 9.11 -2.59 3.53
CA ASP A 99 9.59 -2.19 4.85
C ASP A 99 10.95 -2.84 5.17
N ALA A 100 11.08 -4.16 4.96
CA ALA A 100 12.32 -4.88 5.26
C ALA A 100 13.52 -4.38 4.42
N VAL A 101 13.28 -4.00 3.16
CA VAL A 101 14.31 -3.43 2.29
C VAL A 101 14.62 -1.99 2.69
N LEU A 102 13.59 -1.15 2.90
CA LEU A 102 13.77 0.25 3.29
C LEU A 102 14.64 0.37 4.56
N ASP A 103 14.39 -0.47 5.57
CA ASP A 103 15.18 -0.52 6.79
C ASP A 103 16.66 -0.76 6.50
N GLY A 104 16.99 -1.75 5.66
CA GLY A 104 18.37 -2.06 5.34
C GLY A 104 19.05 -1.00 4.45
N MET A 105 18.29 -0.37 3.55
CA MET A 105 18.76 0.78 2.79
C MET A 105 19.12 1.94 3.71
N LEU A 106 18.27 2.26 4.69
CA LEU A 106 18.52 3.30 5.68
C LEU A 106 19.76 3.01 6.53
N ASP A 107 19.93 1.78 6.99
CA ASP A 107 21.09 1.38 7.80
C ASP A 107 22.39 1.39 6.99
N ALA A 108 22.35 1.09 5.70
CA ALA A 108 23.51 1.24 4.81
C ALA A 108 23.81 2.72 4.55
N ALA A 109 22.80 3.53 4.22
CA ALA A 109 22.94 4.97 3.98
C ALA A 109 23.53 5.72 5.18
N ARG A 110 23.03 5.46 6.39
CA ARG A 110 23.50 6.12 7.64
C ARG A 110 24.99 5.94 7.88
N ARG A 111 25.55 4.80 7.47
CA ARG A 111 26.99 4.50 7.61
C ARG A 111 27.85 5.19 6.54
N ASN A 112 27.23 5.75 5.50
CA ASN A 112 27.89 6.27 4.31
C ASN A 112 27.42 7.69 3.95
N GLY A 113 27.28 8.57 4.94
CA GLY A 113 26.96 10.00 4.72
C GLY A 113 25.48 10.35 4.71
N GLY A 114 24.58 9.37 4.80
CA GLY A 114 23.14 9.58 4.88
C GLY A 114 22.46 9.74 3.52
N VAL A 115 21.13 9.85 3.54
CA VAL A 115 20.27 9.98 2.35
C VAL A 115 19.11 10.91 2.66
N GLY A 116 18.82 11.83 1.75
CA GLY A 116 17.65 12.71 1.86
C GLY A 116 16.36 12.03 1.40
N PHE A 117 16.47 10.94 0.63
CA PHE A 117 15.33 10.22 0.08
C PHE A 117 15.63 8.75 -0.20
N ILE A 118 14.71 7.86 0.19
CA ILE A 118 14.61 6.48 -0.26
C ILE A 118 13.15 6.16 -0.55
N ALA A 119 12.89 5.49 -1.67
CA ALA A 119 11.60 4.88 -1.98
C ALA A 119 11.80 3.42 -2.37
N VAL A 120 10.95 2.53 -1.85
CA VAL A 120 10.90 1.12 -2.22
C VAL A 120 9.48 0.75 -2.58
N SER A 121 9.25 0.26 -3.79
CA SER A 121 7.91 -0.11 -4.26
C SER A 121 7.83 -1.55 -4.73
N LEU A 122 6.76 -2.25 -4.35
CA LEU A 122 6.42 -3.58 -4.86
C LEU A 122 4.96 -3.59 -5.28
N GLY A 123 4.72 -3.60 -6.59
CA GLY A 123 3.39 -3.46 -7.16
C GLY A 123 2.78 -2.10 -6.83
N GLU A 124 1.72 -2.11 -6.01
CA GLU A 124 0.96 -0.90 -5.66
C GLU A 124 1.16 -0.47 -4.20
N VAL A 125 2.25 -0.93 -3.60
CA VAL A 125 2.66 -0.56 -2.26
C VAL A 125 4.03 0.11 -2.32
N LEU A 126 4.23 1.13 -1.50
CA LEU A 126 5.43 1.94 -1.40
C LEU A 126 5.83 2.11 0.06
N ALA A 127 7.09 1.86 0.40
CA ALA A 127 7.74 2.35 1.61
C ALA A 127 8.60 3.57 1.25
N LEU A 128 8.52 4.63 2.06
CA LEU A 128 9.11 5.92 1.77
C LEU A 128 9.82 6.50 2.98
N HIS A 129 10.99 7.06 2.74
CA HIS A 129 11.69 7.95 3.66
C HIS A 129 12.11 9.20 2.90
N GLN A 130 11.66 10.37 3.36
CA GLN A 130 12.00 11.66 2.75
C GLN A 130 12.27 12.69 3.84
N GLU A 131 13.47 13.27 3.84
CA GLU A 131 13.82 14.32 4.80
C GLU A 131 13.02 15.61 4.55
N PRO A 132 12.75 16.41 5.60
CA PRO A 132 12.11 17.70 5.44
C PRO A 132 12.86 18.60 4.45
N GLY A 133 12.15 19.19 3.50
CA GLY A 133 12.75 20.09 2.52
C GLY A 133 13.45 19.41 1.35
N VAL A 134 13.48 18.07 1.28
CA VAL A 134 13.90 17.36 0.07
C VAL A 134 12.65 17.09 -0.76
N ALA A 135 12.56 17.66 -1.97
CA ALA A 135 11.50 17.34 -2.91
C ALA A 135 12.03 16.28 -3.90
N ALA A 136 12.09 15.03 -3.46
CA ALA A 136 12.39 13.93 -4.36
C ALA A 136 11.08 13.42 -4.95
N GLY A 137 10.94 13.59 -6.26
CA GLY A 137 9.83 13.00 -7.01
C GLY A 137 9.92 11.47 -6.96
N VAL A 138 8.78 10.82 -6.82
CA VAL A 138 8.68 9.39 -7.03
C VAL A 138 8.57 9.15 -8.54
N ASP A 139 9.70 9.21 -9.23
CA ASP A 139 9.75 9.06 -10.69
C ASP A 139 9.87 7.59 -11.13
N GLY A 140 9.42 7.31 -12.36
CA GLY A 140 9.75 6.13 -13.17
C GLY A 140 9.19 4.77 -12.75
N SER A 141 9.18 4.47 -11.46
CA SER A 141 9.00 3.12 -10.91
C SER A 141 7.66 2.89 -10.21
N VAL A 142 6.99 3.96 -9.76
CA VAL A 142 5.72 3.88 -9.02
C VAL A 142 4.54 4.14 -9.94
N ARG A 143 3.43 3.41 -9.69
CA ARG A 143 2.18 3.61 -10.43
C ARG A 143 1.77 5.08 -10.34
N PRO A 144 1.43 5.76 -11.46
CA PRO A 144 1.28 7.22 -11.41
C PRO A 144 0.20 7.72 -10.46
N VAL A 145 -0.85 6.93 -10.20
CA VAL A 145 -1.88 7.28 -9.20
C VAL A 145 -1.32 7.28 -7.77
N LEU A 146 -0.43 6.35 -7.44
CA LEU A 146 0.23 6.31 -6.13
C LEU A 146 1.25 7.46 -6.02
N GLY A 147 1.97 7.77 -7.09
CA GLY A 147 2.86 8.93 -7.15
C GLY A 147 2.13 10.27 -6.96
N GLU A 148 0.95 10.42 -7.57
CA GLU A 148 0.05 11.57 -7.39
C GLU A 148 -0.40 11.70 -5.93
N PHE A 149 -0.83 10.59 -5.31
CA PHE A 149 -1.21 10.58 -3.90
C PHE A 149 -0.06 10.95 -2.97
N VAL A 150 1.14 10.37 -3.17
CA VAL A 150 2.33 10.71 -2.38
C VAL A 150 2.71 12.18 -2.54
N SER A 151 2.62 12.71 -3.76
CA SER A 151 2.86 14.14 -4.02
C SER A 151 1.83 15.06 -3.36
N ALA A 152 0.59 14.58 -3.17
CA ALA A 152 -0.48 15.28 -2.47
C ALA A 152 -0.34 15.27 -0.94
N LEU A 153 0.49 14.37 -0.38
CA LEU A 153 0.82 14.33 1.05
C LEU A 153 1.85 15.39 1.47
N GLY A 154 2.62 15.95 0.51
CA GLY A 154 3.59 17.02 0.75
C GLY A 154 5.04 16.55 0.98
N ALA A 155 5.85 17.33 1.69
CA ALA A 155 7.25 17.01 1.99
C ALA A 155 7.41 16.39 3.40
N GLY A 156 8.56 15.74 3.65
CA GLY A 156 8.85 15.14 4.96
C GLY A 156 8.00 13.90 5.27
N ILE A 157 7.69 13.12 4.24
CA ILE A 157 6.85 11.93 4.37
C ILE A 157 7.72 10.75 4.80
N HIS A 158 7.26 10.04 5.82
CA HIS A 158 7.83 8.76 6.25
C HIS A 158 6.72 7.73 6.38
N GLY A 159 7.08 6.47 6.20
CA GLY A 159 6.21 5.32 6.40
C GLY A 159 5.84 4.67 5.08
N GLY A 160 4.57 4.28 4.93
CA GLY A 160 4.11 3.56 3.76
C GLY A 160 2.88 4.15 3.11
N ALA A 161 2.74 3.93 1.81
CA ALA A 161 1.54 4.22 1.04
C ALA A 161 1.14 3.00 0.19
N ALA A 162 -0.15 2.80 -0.02
CA ALA A 162 -0.64 1.67 -0.80
C ALA A 162 -1.94 2.00 -1.53
N LEU A 163 -2.21 1.28 -2.62
CA LEU A 163 -3.49 1.30 -3.32
C LEU A 163 -4.34 0.05 -3.06
N GLY A 164 -5.65 0.25 -2.98
CA GLY A 164 -6.69 -0.79 -2.90
C GLY A 164 -7.85 -0.51 -3.85
N GLY A 165 -8.86 -1.38 -3.84
CA GLY A 165 -10.04 -1.31 -4.71
C GLY A 165 -9.91 -2.11 -6.00
N ASN A 166 -10.91 -2.01 -6.87
CA ASN A 166 -11.04 -2.83 -8.07
C ASN A 166 -9.94 -2.63 -9.11
N ARG A 167 -9.21 -1.51 -9.04
CA ARG A 167 -8.07 -1.23 -9.92
C ARG A 167 -6.72 -1.65 -9.32
N SER A 168 -6.69 -2.19 -8.10
CA SER A 168 -5.47 -2.63 -7.43
C SER A 168 -5.06 -4.05 -7.79
N CYS A 169 -3.76 -4.35 -7.67
CA CYS A 169 -3.24 -5.70 -7.79
C CYS A 169 -3.58 -6.61 -6.60
N VAL A 170 -3.85 -6.02 -5.42
CA VAL A 170 -4.31 -6.77 -4.24
C VAL A 170 -5.83 -6.90 -4.33
N PRO A 171 -6.39 -8.13 -4.28
CA PRO A 171 -7.83 -8.32 -4.39
C PRO A 171 -8.59 -7.68 -3.23
N THR A 172 -9.76 -7.13 -3.54
CA THR A 172 -10.68 -6.53 -2.56
C THR A 172 -12.10 -7.02 -2.81
N CYS A 173 -12.92 -6.98 -1.76
CA CYS A 173 -14.31 -7.44 -1.72
C CYS A 173 -15.31 -6.27 -1.75
N GLY A 174 -14.85 -5.01 -1.74
CA GLY A 174 -15.71 -3.85 -1.84
C GLY A 174 -15.71 -3.15 -3.21
N ALA A 175 -16.65 -2.24 -3.39
CA ALA A 175 -16.98 -1.65 -4.69
C ALA A 175 -16.06 -0.52 -5.17
N LEU A 176 -15.21 0.03 -4.31
CA LEU A 176 -14.40 1.20 -4.65
C LEU A 176 -13.51 0.95 -5.87
N ASP A 177 -13.46 1.93 -6.77
CA ASP A 177 -12.60 1.84 -7.95
C ASP A 177 -11.14 1.92 -7.53
N ILE A 178 -10.85 2.84 -6.59
CA ILE A 178 -9.52 3.04 -6.05
C ILE A 178 -9.57 3.62 -4.64
N VAL A 179 -8.63 3.14 -3.83
CA VAL A 179 -8.30 3.67 -2.51
C VAL A 179 -6.80 3.90 -2.50
N ALA A 180 -6.35 5.05 -2.00
CA ALA A 180 -4.97 5.26 -1.61
C ALA A 180 -4.93 5.57 -0.13
N VAL A 181 -3.99 4.96 0.60
CA VAL A 181 -3.81 5.20 2.03
C VAL A 181 -2.35 5.45 2.34
N GLN A 182 -2.11 6.19 3.43
CA GLN A 182 -0.81 6.35 4.05
C GLN A 182 -0.86 5.82 5.49
N SER A 183 0.17 5.07 5.89
CA SER A 183 0.36 4.58 7.26
C SER A 183 1.81 4.71 7.72
N LYS A 184 2.08 4.27 8.95
CA LYS A 184 3.42 4.26 9.56
C LYS A 184 4.41 3.31 8.89
N SER A 185 3.91 2.31 8.17
CA SER A 185 4.70 1.35 7.41
C SER A 185 3.96 0.92 6.14
N ALA A 186 4.67 0.36 5.16
CA ALA A 186 4.11 -0.12 3.92
C ALA A 186 3.22 -1.36 4.14
N ALA A 187 3.60 -2.26 5.06
CA ALA A 187 2.76 -3.39 5.45
C ALA A 187 1.40 -2.94 5.98
N ALA A 188 1.40 -1.95 6.89
CA ALA A 188 0.18 -1.40 7.46
C ALA A 188 -0.65 -0.65 6.42
N ALA A 189 0.00 0.07 5.50
CA ALA A 189 -0.69 0.74 4.40
C ALA A 189 -1.38 -0.27 3.46
N GLY A 190 -0.69 -1.34 3.06
CA GLY A 190 -1.27 -2.39 2.21
C GLY A 190 -2.52 -3.03 2.81
N LEU A 191 -2.44 -3.40 4.10
CA LEU A 191 -3.59 -3.96 4.82
C LEU A 191 -4.73 -2.95 4.99
N ALA A 192 -4.41 -1.70 5.36
CA ALA A 192 -5.40 -0.64 5.52
C ALA A 192 -6.12 -0.30 4.21
N ALA A 193 -5.41 -0.30 3.08
CA ALA A 193 -5.99 -0.06 1.76
C ALA A 193 -7.06 -1.10 1.42
N ALA A 194 -6.78 -2.38 1.70
CA ALA A 194 -7.71 -3.47 1.51
C ALA A 194 -8.92 -3.37 2.46
N ILE A 195 -8.70 -3.08 3.75
CA ILE A 195 -9.78 -2.87 4.73
C ILE A 195 -10.72 -1.73 4.30
N VAL A 196 -10.17 -0.60 3.87
CA VAL A 196 -10.97 0.58 3.48
C VAL A 196 -11.72 0.32 2.17
N ALA A 197 -11.10 -0.41 1.25
CA ALA A 197 -11.76 -0.85 0.02
C ALA A 197 -12.93 -1.80 0.32
N ASP A 198 -12.75 -2.74 1.26
CA ASP A 198 -13.74 -3.75 1.65
C ASP A 198 -14.89 -3.20 2.51
N ALA A 199 -14.72 -2.01 3.10
CA ALA A 199 -15.70 -1.40 4.00
C ALA A 199 -17.13 -1.26 3.44
N ALA A 200 -17.26 -1.22 2.12
CA ALA A 200 -18.53 -1.08 1.41
C ALA A 200 -18.97 -2.36 0.68
N ALA A 201 -18.41 -3.52 1.01
CA ALA A 201 -18.71 -4.80 0.36
C ALA A 201 -20.21 -5.15 0.34
N ASP A 202 -20.93 -4.84 1.42
CA ASP A 202 -22.36 -5.14 1.56
C ASP A 202 -23.28 -3.97 1.18
N THR A 203 -22.72 -2.82 0.75
CA THR A 203 -23.51 -1.62 0.48
C THR A 203 -24.20 -1.66 -0.88
N ILE A 204 -23.60 -2.33 -1.86
CA ILE A 204 -24.19 -2.54 -3.18
C ILE A 204 -23.96 -3.97 -3.65
N ALA A 205 -24.91 -4.52 -4.39
CA ALA A 205 -24.72 -5.81 -5.04
C ALA A 205 -23.67 -5.66 -6.16
N VAL A 206 -22.47 -6.18 -5.93
CA VAL A 206 -21.42 -6.20 -6.96
C VAL A 206 -21.36 -7.58 -7.62
N PRO A 207 -21.15 -7.66 -8.95
CA PRO A 207 -20.91 -8.94 -9.60
C PRO A 207 -19.72 -9.65 -8.94
N ARG A 208 -19.98 -10.87 -8.47
CA ARG A 208 -18.98 -11.75 -7.87
C ARG A 208 -18.24 -12.48 -8.97
N GLY A 209 -16.98 -12.83 -8.72
CA GLY A 209 -16.25 -13.79 -9.55
C GLY A 209 -15.08 -13.22 -10.35
N ALA A 210 -14.53 -12.06 -9.96
CA ALA A 210 -13.20 -11.69 -10.43
C ALA A 210 -12.18 -12.63 -9.80
N THR A 211 -11.56 -13.50 -10.60
CA THR A 211 -10.47 -14.34 -10.10
C THR A 211 -9.17 -13.53 -10.08
N PRO A 212 -8.47 -13.42 -8.93
CA PRO A 212 -7.15 -12.80 -8.89
C PRO A 212 -6.21 -13.44 -9.90
N ARG A 213 -5.42 -12.64 -10.62
CA ARG A 213 -4.48 -13.15 -11.64
C ARG A 213 -3.34 -13.96 -11.03
N ASP A 214 -2.86 -13.54 -9.87
CA ASP A 214 -1.84 -14.26 -9.12
C ASP A 214 -2.46 -15.46 -8.38
N ARG A 215 -1.80 -16.61 -8.50
CA ARG A 215 -2.27 -17.88 -7.94
C ARG A 215 -2.35 -17.85 -6.41
N LEU A 216 -1.42 -17.19 -5.72
CA LEU A 216 -1.40 -17.14 -4.26
C LEU A 216 -2.49 -16.21 -3.74
N PHE A 217 -2.71 -15.07 -4.41
CA PHE A 217 -3.88 -14.24 -4.14
C PHE A 217 -5.19 -15.00 -4.41
N ALA A 218 -5.31 -15.73 -5.53
CA ALA A 218 -6.50 -16.52 -5.83
C ALA A 218 -6.76 -17.61 -4.78
N MET A 219 -5.71 -18.20 -4.22
CA MET A 219 -5.82 -19.18 -3.13
C MET A 219 -6.28 -18.51 -1.83
N ALA A 220 -5.67 -17.39 -1.45
CA ALA A 220 -5.98 -16.67 -0.22
C ALA A 220 -7.38 -16.03 -0.20
N TRP A 221 -7.93 -15.68 -1.37
CA TRP A 221 -9.27 -15.11 -1.52
C TRP A 221 -10.33 -16.11 -1.99
N ARG A 222 -10.05 -17.42 -2.01
CA ARG A 222 -10.98 -18.43 -2.54
C ARG A 222 -12.36 -18.42 -1.89
N GLU A 223 -12.40 -18.17 -0.59
CA GLU A 223 -13.65 -18.13 0.21
C GLU A 223 -14.26 -16.74 0.29
N ARG A 224 -13.68 -15.75 -0.41
CA ARG A 224 -14.10 -14.36 -0.41
C ARG A 224 -14.67 -13.96 -1.75
N SER A 225 -15.70 -13.11 -1.70
CA SER A 225 -16.31 -12.55 -2.90
C SER A 225 -15.44 -11.41 -3.44
N VAL A 226 -14.43 -11.72 -4.24
CA VAL A 226 -13.64 -10.70 -4.93
C VAL A 226 -14.51 -9.95 -5.93
N THR A 227 -14.47 -8.63 -5.82
CA THR A 227 -15.32 -7.71 -6.55
C THR A 227 -14.86 -7.55 -8.00
N ALA A 228 -15.79 -7.66 -8.95
CA ALA A 228 -15.56 -7.23 -10.32
C ALA A 228 -15.98 -5.77 -10.54
N SER A 229 -15.58 -5.17 -11.66
CA SER A 229 -16.02 -3.81 -12.00
C SER A 229 -17.56 -3.72 -11.99
N VAL A 230 -18.09 -2.85 -11.13
CA VAL A 230 -19.52 -2.54 -11.08
C VAL A 230 -19.93 -1.84 -12.39
N GLY A 231 -21.15 -2.08 -12.87
CA GLY A 231 -21.73 -1.32 -13.99
C GLY A 231 -22.05 0.14 -13.62
N PRO A 232 -23.00 0.78 -14.34
CA PRO A 232 -23.59 2.04 -13.90
C PRO A 232 -24.20 1.90 -12.50
N VAL A 233 -24.05 2.95 -11.67
CA VAL A 233 -24.50 2.97 -10.27
C VAL A 233 -25.25 4.27 -10.02
N GLU A 234 -26.37 4.18 -9.31
CA GLU A 234 -27.16 5.35 -8.91
C GLU A 234 -26.35 6.29 -8.01
N PRO A 235 -26.54 7.63 -8.11
CA PRO A 235 -25.79 8.60 -7.31
C PRO A 235 -25.86 8.37 -5.80
N GLU A 236 -27.02 7.97 -5.30
CA GLU A 236 -27.22 7.69 -3.86
C GLU A 236 -26.38 6.49 -3.40
N SER A 237 -26.29 5.45 -4.22
CA SER A 237 -25.43 4.29 -3.92
C SER A 237 -23.94 4.65 -3.94
N ILE A 238 -23.53 5.56 -4.84
CA ILE A 238 -22.16 6.11 -4.83
C ILE A 238 -21.87 6.80 -3.50
N TRP A 239 -22.82 7.59 -3.00
CA TRP A 239 -22.69 8.28 -1.72
C TRP A 239 -22.58 7.31 -0.54
N GLN A 240 -23.44 6.29 -0.50
CA GLN A 240 -23.44 5.28 0.56
C GLN A 240 -22.12 4.50 0.62
N VAL A 241 -21.62 4.07 -0.53
CA VAL A 241 -20.32 3.37 -0.65
C VAL A 241 -19.18 4.25 -0.15
N LEU A 242 -19.08 5.48 -0.64
CA LEU A 242 -18.03 6.41 -0.19
C LEU A 242 -18.15 6.72 1.30
N SER A 243 -19.36 6.91 1.81
CA SER A 243 -19.60 7.20 3.24
C SER A 243 -19.18 6.04 4.14
N ALA A 244 -19.45 4.79 3.73
CA ALA A 244 -19.00 3.61 4.47
C ALA A 244 -17.47 3.53 4.55
N SER A 245 -16.79 3.71 3.42
CA SER A 245 -15.32 3.69 3.38
C SER A 245 -14.67 4.89 4.09
N VAL A 246 -15.27 6.09 4.04
CA VAL A 246 -14.81 7.26 4.82
C VAL A 246 -14.92 6.98 6.32
N ARG A 247 -16.03 6.38 6.79
CA ARG A 247 -16.17 6.00 8.21
C ARG A 247 -15.09 5.00 8.61
N GLN A 248 -14.83 3.98 7.78
CA GLN A 248 -13.76 3.01 8.05
C GLN A 248 -12.37 3.67 8.09
N ALA A 249 -12.04 4.50 7.10
CA ALA A 249 -10.76 5.21 7.05
C ALA A 249 -10.58 6.15 8.25
N THR A 250 -11.65 6.82 8.69
CA THR A 250 -11.65 7.67 9.89
C THR A 250 -11.40 6.84 11.15
N ALA A 251 -12.09 5.70 11.31
CA ALA A 251 -11.88 4.81 12.46
C ALA A 251 -10.44 4.27 12.52
N LEU A 252 -9.83 3.92 11.38
CA LEU A 252 -8.42 3.54 11.30
C LEU A 252 -7.48 4.69 11.68
N ARG A 253 -7.82 5.92 11.26
CA ARG A 253 -7.05 7.12 11.60
C ARG A 253 -7.09 7.44 13.09
N ASP A 254 -8.27 7.33 13.71
CA ASP A 254 -8.45 7.57 15.14
C ASP A 254 -7.63 6.58 15.99
N LYS A 255 -7.47 5.35 15.49
CA LYS A 255 -6.61 4.31 16.08
C LYS A 255 -5.14 4.42 15.67
N ARG A 256 -4.76 5.46 14.92
CA ARG A 256 -3.39 5.72 14.42
C ARG A 256 -2.83 4.60 13.52
N LEU A 257 -3.72 3.81 12.90
CA LEU A 257 -3.36 2.78 11.91
C LEU A 257 -3.26 3.35 10.49
N LEU A 258 -3.80 4.55 10.29
CA LEU A 258 -3.81 5.30 9.04
C LEU A 258 -3.55 6.77 9.36
N ARG A 259 -2.85 7.50 8.49
CA ARG A 259 -2.63 8.95 8.63
C ARG A 259 -3.47 9.74 7.63
N ALA A 260 -3.54 9.25 6.40
CA ALA A 260 -4.24 9.88 5.29
C ALA A 260 -4.85 8.85 4.35
N ALA A 261 -5.94 9.21 3.66
CA ALA A 261 -6.54 8.42 2.61
C ALA A 261 -7.19 9.29 1.51
N ALA A 262 -7.21 8.75 0.30
CA ALA A 262 -7.99 9.25 -0.83
C ALA A 262 -8.81 8.09 -1.43
N LEU A 263 -10.10 8.31 -1.63
CA LEU A 263 -11.07 7.32 -2.09
C LEU A 263 -11.66 7.80 -3.40
N GLY A 264 -11.85 6.90 -4.36
CA GLY A 264 -12.48 7.18 -5.64
C GLY A 264 -13.49 6.10 -6.02
N PHE A 265 -14.70 6.52 -6.39
CA PHE A 265 -15.74 5.63 -6.91
C PHE A 265 -16.60 6.35 -7.95
N LYS A 266 -16.66 5.80 -9.16
CA LYS A 266 -17.44 6.31 -10.30
C LYS A 266 -17.23 7.80 -10.56
N GLY A 267 -15.98 8.23 -10.50
CA GLY A 267 -15.58 9.63 -10.74
C GLY A 267 -15.86 10.58 -9.58
N ARG A 268 -16.30 10.08 -8.41
CA ARG A 268 -16.47 10.85 -7.19
C ARG A 268 -15.37 10.52 -6.18
N GLY A 269 -14.76 11.55 -5.61
CA GLY A 269 -13.64 11.42 -4.67
C GLY A 269 -13.95 11.89 -3.26
N ARG A 270 -13.29 11.28 -2.26
CA ARG A 270 -13.28 11.72 -0.85
C ARG A 270 -11.88 11.60 -0.27
N THR A 271 -11.50 12.49 0.64
CA THR A 271 -10.21 12.43 1.35
C THR A 271 -10.42 12.35 2.85
N VAL A 272 -9.47 11.75 3.56
CA VAL A 272 -9.41 11.70 5.01
C VAL A 272 -7.98 12.05 5.43
N GLY A 273 -7.82 13.00 6.36
CA GLY A 273 -6.50 13.42 6.84
C GLY A 273 -5.81 14.49 5.98
N PRO A 274 -4.50 14.74 6.18
CA PRO A 274 -3.77 15.83 5.55
C PRO A 274 -3.37 15.46 4.11
N VAL A 275 -4.33 15.55 3.18
CA VAL A 275 -4.11 15.32 1.76
C VAL A 275 -4.62 16.51 0.97
N ASP A 276 -3.79 17.05 0.08
CA ASP A 276 -4.19 18.10 -0.85
C ASP A 276 -5.08 17.50 -1.97
N GLY A 277 -6.40 17.60 -1.78
CA GLY A 277 -7.39 17.07 -2.72
C GLY A 277 -7.32 17.70 -4.11
N ASP A 278 -6.83 18.94 -4.23
CA ASP A 278 -6.76 19.67 -5.50
C ASP A 278 -5.68 19.07 -6.43
N ARG A 279 -4.75 18.27 -5.86
CA ARG A 279 -3.72 17.53 -6.60
C ARG A 279 -4.17 16.12 -7.01
N LEU A 280 -5.38 15.68 -6.63
CA LEU A 280 -5.88 14.32 -6.83
C LEU A 280 -6.87 14.21 -8.00
N LEU A 281 -6.43 14.64 -9.19
CA LEU A 281 -7.22 14.61 -10.42
C LEU A 281 -7.79 13.22 -10.73
N ARG A 282 -7.05 12.14 -10.45
CA ARG A 282 -7.47 10.77 -10.79
C ARG A 282 -8.46 10.15 -9.81
N PHE A 283 -8.66 10.78 -8.66
CA PHE A 283 -9.64 10.35 -7.66
C PHE A 283 -10.99 11.06 -7.84
N GLY A 284 -11.07 12.07 -8.72
CA GLY A 284 -12.30 12.84 -8.92
C GLY A 284 -12.71 13.64 -7.68
N VAL A 285 -11.72 14.18 -6.95
CA VAL A 285 -11.95 14.94 -5.69
C VAL A 285 -12.55 16.33 -5.94
N SER A 286 -12.70 16.74 -7.19
CA SER A 286 -13.27 18.04 -7.55
C SER A 286 -14.79 18.08 -7.35
N GLU A 287 -15.24 19.13 -6.64
CA GLU A 287 -16.59 19.74 -6.62
C GLU A 287 -17.56 19.44 -5.47
N TRP A 288 -17.20 18.69 -4.43
CA TRP A 288 -18.05 18.59 -3.23
C TRP A 288 -17.22 18.68 -1.96
N ARG A 289 -16.86 19.91 -1.54
CA ARG A 289 -16.43 20.16 -0.15
C ARG A 289 -17.67 20.29 0.73
#